data_AF-A0A7Y5ULV0-F1
#
_entry.id   AF-A0A7Y5ULV0-F1
#
_cell.length_a   1.000
_cell.length_b   1.000
_cell.length_c   1.000
_cell.angle_alpha   90.00
_cell.angle_beta   90.00
_cell.angle_gamma   90.00
#
_symmetry.space_group_name_H-M   'P 1'
#
loop_
_entity.id
_entity.type
_entity.pdbx_description
1 polymer ?
#
loop_
_entity_poly.entity_id
_entity_poly.type
_entity_poly.pdbx_seq_one_letter_code
_entity_poly.pdbx_strand_id
1 'polypeptide(L)' 'MRRPTLLLVGCGDVGLRVVRLLRQRWRVLALTRDAGRLGELRAAGAVPLVADL' A
#
# COMPACT_ATOMS: atom_id res chain seq x y z
N MET A 1 -17.65 -9.77 6.98
CA MET A 1 -16.79 -10.51 6.01
C MET A 1 -15.40 -9.88 6.01
N ARG A 2 -14.33 -10.68 6.02
CA ARG A 2 -12.95 -10.16 6.05
C ARG A 2 -12.50 -9.79 4.63
N ARG A 3 -11.98 -8.57 4.43
CA ARG A 3 -11.45 -8.16 3.12
C ARG A 3 -10.21 -8.99 2.78
N PRO A 4 -10.04 -9.47 1.53
CA PRO A 4 -8.80 -10.10 1.11
C PRO A 4 -7.64 -9.09 1.21
N THR A 5 -6.43 -9.62 1.44
CA THR A 5 -5.22 -8.81 1.66
C THR A 5 -4.26 -8.96 0.49
N LEU A 6 -3.77 -7.85 -0.02
CA LEU A 6 -2.79 -7.78 -1.11
C LEU A 6 -1.52 -7.10 -0.59
N LEU A 7 -0.35 -7.70 -0.81
CA LEU A 7 0.94 -7.06 -0.57
C LEU A 7 1.51 -6.54 -1.89
N LEU A 8 1.84 -5.25 -1.93
CA LEU A 8 2.56 -4.62 -3.02
C LEU A 8 4.03 -4.42 -2.60
N VAL A 9 4.95 -5.04 -3.34
CA VAL A 9 6.39 -4.81 -3.23
C VAL A 9 6.79 -3.83 -4.34
N GLY A 10 7.34 -2.67 -3.97
CA GLY A 10 7.64 -1.59 -4.93
C GLY A 10 6.46 -0.65 -5.20
N CYS A 11 5.88 -0.04 -4.15
CA CYS A 11 4.73 0.87 -4.29
C CYS A 11 5.14 2.30 -4.75
N GLY A 12 5.60 2.45 -5.99
CA GLY A 12 5.75 3.74 -6.67
C GLY A 12 4.42 4.26 -7.26
N ASP A 13 4.47 5.04 -8.33
CA ASP A 13 3.28 5.61 -8.98
C ASP A 13 2.24 4.56 -9.40
N VAL A 14 2.71 3.47 -10.02
CA VAL A 14 1.84 2.35 -10.44
C VAL A 14 1.21 1.69 -9.22
N GLY A 15 1.97 1.47 -8.14
CA GLY A 15 1.45 0.94 -6.89
C GLY A 15 0.34 1.81 -6.31
N LEU A 16 0.53 3.14 -6.28
CA LEU A 16 -0.48 4.07 -5.79
C LEU A 16 -1.76 4.06 -6.64
N ARG A 17 -1.65 3.87 -7.96
CA ARG A 17 -2.80 3.70 -8.85
C ARG A 17 -3.57 2.41 -8.50
N VAL A 18 -2.87 1.31 -8.28
CA VAL A 18 -3.46 0.03 -7.86
C VAL A 18 -4.17 0.17 -6.51
N VAL A 19 -3.54 0.83 -5.53
CA VAL A 19 -4.15 1.09 -4.21
C VAL A 19 -5.47 1.83 -4.38
N ARG A 20 -5.52 2.90 -5.17
CA ARG A 20 -6.74 3.70 -5.40
C ARG A 20 -7.88 2.87 -5.99
N LEU A 21 -7.58 1.94 -6.90
CA LEU A 21 -8.58 1.06 -7.51
C LEU A 21 -9.10 -0.01 -6.53
N LEU A 22 -8.24 -0.50 -5.61
CA LEU A 22 -8.56 -1.68 -4.79
C LEU A 22 -8.96 -1.37 -3.34
N ARG A 23 -8.66 -0.18 -2.79
CA ARG A 23 -8.83 0.16 -1.36
C ARG A 23 -10.22 -0.06 -0.77
N GLN A 24 -11.26 -0.06 -1.61
CA GLN A 24 -12.64 -0.28 -1.16
C GLN A 24 -12.94 -1.75 -0.88
N ARG A 25 -12.28 -2.67 -1.61
CA ARG A 25 -12.58 -4.11 -1.58
C ARG A 25 -11.46 -4.91 -0.91
N TRP A 26 -10.25 -4.38 -0.89
CA TRP A 26 -9.04 -5.05 -0.39
C TRP A 26 -8.40 -4.27 0.75
N ARG A 27 -7.71 -5.00 1.63
CA ARG A 27 -6.69 -4.42 2.50
C ARG A 27 -5.36 -4.44 1.73
N VAL A 28 -4.88 -3.29 1.30
CA VAL A 28 -3.64 -3.19 0.52
C VAL A 28 -2.49 -2.85 1.46
N LEU A 29 -1.52 -3.75 1.57
CA LEU A 29 -0.26 -3.54 2.28
C LEU A 29 0.78 -3.04 1.28
N ALA A 30 1.48 -1.96 1.59
CA ALA A 30 2.52 -1.42 0.71
C ALA A 30 3.88 -1.49 1.41
N LEU A 31 4.80 -2.31 0.88
CA LEU A 31 6.16 -2.41 1.38
C LEU A 31 6.98 -1.19 0.92
N THR A 32 7.67 -0.55 1.86
CA THR A 32 8.60 0.56 1.58
C THR A 32 9.80 0.48 2.51
N ARG A 33 10.96 0.91 2.02
CA ARG A 33 12.15 1.13 2.87
C ARG A 33 12.20 2.56 3.41
N ASP A 34 11.42 3.46 2.82
CA ASP A 34 11.42 4.88 3.11
C ASP A 34 10.26 5.24 4.07
N ALA A 35 10.61 5.62 5.29
CA ALA A 35 9.68 6.10 6.31
C ALA A 35 9.06 7.47 5.95
N GLY A 36 9.71 8.27 5.10
CA GLY A 36 9.16 9.52 4.57
C GLY A 36 7.91 9.30 3.71
N ARG A 37 7.75 8.11 3.13
CA ARG A 37 6.61 7.77 2.24
C ARG A 37 5.39 7.23 2.97
N LEU A 38 5.44 7.03 4.28
CA LEU A 38 4.32 6.47 5.04
C LEU A 38 3.06 7.35 4.94
N GLY A 39 3.21 8.67 4.93
CA GLY A 39 2.10 9.61 4.79
C GLY A 39 1.40 9.48 3.43
N GLU A 40 2.19 9.50 2.35
CA GLU A 40 1.71 9.32 0.97
C GLU A 40 0.93 8.01 0.80
N LEU A 41 1.50 6.90 1.28
CA LEU A 41 0.89 5.57 1.17
C LEU A 41 -0.44 5.48 1.93
N ARG A 42 -0.50 6.04 3.16
CA ARG A 42 -1.75 6.10 3.93
C ARG A 42 -2.80 6.97 3.25
N ALA A 43 -2.41 8.13 2.73
CA ALA A 43 -3.32 9.03 2.01
C ALA A 43 -3.93 8.36 0.77
N ALA A 44 -3.18 7.48 0.08
CA ALA A 44 -3.70 6.68 -1.03
C ALA A 44 -4.68 5.56 -0.58
N GLY A 45 -4.67 5.19 0.70
CA GLY A 45 -5.50 4.13 1.28
C GLY A 45 -4.77 2.80 1.50
N ALA A 46 -3.44 2.78 1.42
CA ALA A 46 -2.64 1.61 1.77
C ALA A 46 -2.30 1.58 3.27
N VAL A 47 -1.97 0.39 3.77
CA VAL A 47 -1.32 0.19 5.06
C VAL A 47 0.17 -0.02 4.80
N PRO A 48 1.02 0.98 5.10
CA PRO A 48 2.43 0.85 4.79
C PRO A 48 3.14 -0.10 5.76
N LEU A 49 4.13 -0.83 5.25
CA LEU A 49 5.03 -1.70 5.99
C LEU A 49 6.46 -1.26 5.72
N VAL A 50 7.19 -0.90 6.77
CA VAL A 50 8.63 -0.63 6.68
C VAL A 50 9.38 -1.93 6.81
N ALA A 51 10.04 -2.36 5.74
CA ALA A 51 10.94 -3.50 5.76
C ALA A 51 11.93 -3.41 4.60
N ASP A 52 13.06 -4.09 4.74
CA ASP A 52 14.09 -4.25 3.71
C ASP A 52 14.01 -5.69 3.17
N LEU A 53 13.77 -5.82 1.86
CA LEU A 53 13.65 -7.07 1.11
C LEU A 53 14.58 -6.99 -0.10
#